data_AF-A0A812TU02-F1
#
_entry.id   AF-A0A812TU02-F1
#
_cell.length_a   1.000
_cell.length_b   1.000
_cell.length_c   1.000
_cell.angle_alpha   90.00
_cell.angle_beta   90.00
_cell.angle_gamma   90.00
#
_symmetry.space_group_name_H-M   'P 1'
#
loop_
_entity.id
_entity.type
_entity.pdbx_description
1 polymer ?
#
loop_
_entity_poly.entity_id
_entity_poly.type
_entity_poly.pdbx_seq_one_letter_code
_entity_poly.pdbx_strand_id
1 'polypeptide(L)' 'MYDCSGSAHWFNKCDNGIIVRRPYAKSWAQQTQTSTGSSRQVDIKVDKVRNYYAGQLGTAKLIFNPNTRGYEELQISG' A
#
# COMPACT_ATOMS: atom_id res chain seq x y z
N MET A 1 -4.09 10.62 -3.83
CA MET A 1 -4.27 11.24 -2.50
C MET A 1 -5.46 12.22 -2.43
N TYR A 2 -5.94 12.79 -3.55
CA TYR A 2 -7.06 13.74 -3.54
C TYR A 2 -8.43 13.17 -3.14
N ASP A 3 -8.58 11.84 -3.13
CA ASP A 3 -9.80 11.18 -2.62
C ASP A 3 -10.07 11.54 -1.14
N CYS A 4 -9.05 11.92 -0.37
CA CYS A 4 -9.21 12.42 0.99
C CYS A 4 -9.16 13.95 1.11
N SER A 5 -9.36 14.70 0.02
CA SER A 5 -9.28 16.18 -0.01
C SER A 5 -10.14 16.90 1.02
N GLY A 6 -11.34 16.39 1.32
CA GLY A 6 -12.20 16.94 2.37
C GLY A 6 -11.72 16.65 3.80
N SER A 7 -10.75 15.76 3.99
CA SER A 7 -10.26 15.38 5.32
C SER A 7 -9.11 16.29 5.75
N ALA A 8 -9.38 17.09 6.79
CA ALA A 8 -8.39 17.76 7.63
C ALA A 8 -7.32 18.63 6.92
N HIS A 9 -7.56 19.12 5.69
CA HIS A 9 -6.53 19.79 4.88
C HIS A 9 -5.24 18.95 4.78
N TRP A 10 -5.37 17.66 4.49
CA TRP A 10 -4.27 16.68 4.48
C TRP A 10 -3.01 17.19 3.75
N PHE A 11 -3.19 17.94 2.66
CA PHE A 11 -2.08 18.44 1.86
C PHE A 11 -1.18 19.43 2.62
N ASN A 12 -1.73 20.20 3.56
CA ASN A 12 -0.93 21.17 4.34
C ASN A 12 -0.53 20.64 5.71
N LYS A 13 -1.23 19.63 6.24
CA LYS A 13 -1.01 19.16 7.61
C LYS A 13 -0.11 17.93 7.73
N CYS A 14 -0.32 16.89 6.91
CA CYS A 14 0.53 15.70 7.04
C CYS A 14 1.93 15.98 6.49
N ASP A 15 2.94 15.24 6.91
CA ASP A 15 4.26 15.34 6.27
C ASP A 15 4.36 14.36 5.10
N ASN A 16 3.87 13.14 5.29
CA ASN A 16 3.86 12.08 4.27
C ASN A 16 2.44 11.61 3.97
N GLY A 17 2.20 11.21 2.73
CA GLY A 17 0.93 10.65 2.27
C GLY A 17 1.15 9.31 1.60
N ILE A 18 0.55 8.25 2.17
CA ILE A 18 0.71 6.87 1.72
C ILE A 18 -0.65 6.33 1.29
N ILE A 19 -0.67 5.67 0.13
CA ILE A 19 -1.85 5.02 -0.44
C ILE A 19 -1.57 3.53 -0.47
N VAL A 20 -2.46 2.76 0.14
CA VAL A 20 -2.42 1.29 0.12
C VAL A 20 -3.45 0.80 -0.88
N ARG A 21 -3.00 0.23 -2.00
CA ARG A 21 -3.87 -0.34 -3.03
C ARG A 21 -3.73 -1.85 -3.04
N ARG A 22 -4.80 -2.54 -2.65
CA ARG A 22 -4.93 -3.99 -2.80
C ARG A 22 -5.72 -4.27 -4.07
N PRO A 23 -5.24 -5.15 -4.98
CA PRO A 23 -6.05 -5.60 -6.09
C PRO A 23 -7.29 -6.32 -5.55
N TYR A 24 -8.42 -6.13 -6.24
CA TYR A 24 -9.71 -6.64 -5.78
C TYR A 24 -9.74 -8.16 -5.92
N ALA A 25 -9.67 -8.88 -4.80
CA ALA A 25 -10.13 -10.27 -4.78
C ALA A 25 -11.66 -10.27 -4.81
N LYS A 26 -12.29 -11.04 -5.70
CA LYS A 26 -13.77 -11.04 -5.84
C LYS A 26 -14.47 -11.59 -4.60
N SER A 27 -13.74 -12.23 -3.69
CA SER A 27 -14.21 -12.66 -2.37
C SER A 27 -13.05 -12.80 -1.38
N TRP A 28 -13.38 -12.76 -0.08
CA TRP A 28 -12.43 -13.07 1.00
C TRP A 28 -11.80 -14.47 0.84
N ALA A 29 -12.59 -15.44 0.37
CA ALA A 29 -12.12 -16.80 0.09
C ALA A 29 -11.08 -16.85 -1.05
N GLN A 30 -11.25 -16.02 -2.08
CA GLN A 30 -10.28 -15.93 -3.17
C GLN A 30 -8.96 -15.26 -2.73
N GLN A 31 -9.04 -14.36 -1.73
CA GLN A 31 -7.89 -13.70 -1.14
C GLN A 31 -7.05 -14.63 -0.24
N THR A 32 -7.66 -15.65 0.37
CA THR A 32 -6.99 -16.63 1.23
C THR A 32 -6.48 -17.87 0.47
N GLN A 33 -7.09 -18.23 -0.66
CA GLN A 33 -6.73 -19.44 -1.43
C GLN A 33 -5.56 -19.28 -2.40
N THR A 34 -5.13 -18.04 -2.68
CA THR A 34 -4.04 -17.78 -3.63
C THR A 34 -2.72 -17.71 -2.87
N SER A 35 -2.12 -18.87 -2.62
CA SER A 35 -0.80 -19.02 -2.01
C SER A 35 0.35 -18.51 -2.91
N THR A 36 0.09 -18.26 -4.20
CA THR A 36 1.12 -17.89 -5.20
C THR A 36 0.63 -16.89 -6.26
N GLY A 37 -0.40 -16.09 -5.97
CA GLY A 37 -1.02 -15.18 -6.95
C GLY A 37 -0.86 -13.69 -6.63
N SER A 38 -0.82 -12.88 -7.71
CA SER A 38 -0.94 -11.40 -7.76
C SER A 38 -2.00 -10.80 -6.81
N SER A 39 -3.00 -11.58 -6.38
CA SER A 39 -4.06 -11.23 -5.44
C SER A 39 -3.60 -10.80 -4.05
N ARG A 40 -2.44 -11.28 -3.56
CA ARG A 40 -1.88 -10.88 -2.27
C ARG A 40 -0.90 -9.73 -2.35
N GLN A 41 -0.45 -9.38 -3.56
CA GLN A 41 0.46 -8.26 -3.77
C GLN A 41 -0.28 -6.94 -3.52
N VAL A 42 0.37 -6.03 -2.81
CA VAL A 42 -0.17 -4.72 -2.46
C VAL A 42 0.77 -3.66 -2.95
N ASP A 43 0.23 -2.70 -3.68
CA ASP A 43 0.97 -1.51 -4.07
C ASP A 43 0.87 -0.47 -2.95
N ILE A 44 2.02 -0.10 -2.40
CA ILE A 44 2.18 0.98 -1.43
C ILE A 44 2.75 2.18 -2.18
N LYS A 45 1.92 3.19 -2.44
CA LYS A 45 2.35 4.41 -3.11
C LYS A 45 2.60 5.51 -2.09
N VAL A 46 3.81 6.06 -2.09
CA VAL A 46 4.14 7.31 -1.39
C VAL A 46 3.84 8.45 -2.35
N ASP A 47 2.73 9.14 -2.11
CA ASP A 47 2.16 10.16 -3.01
C ASP A 47 2.37 11.58 -2.48
N LYS A 48 2.92 11.71 -1.26
CA LYS A 48 3.36 12.98 -0.68
C LYS A 48 4.55 12.74 0.25
N VAL A 49 5.56 13.59 0.13
CA VAL A 49 6.67 13.74 1.07
C VAL A 49 6.95 15.23 1.21
N ARG A 50 6.93 15.77 2.43
CA ARG A 50 7.25 17.19 2.68
C ARG A 50 8.76 17.45 2.71
N ASN A 51 9.51 16.58 3.37
CA ASN A 51 10.96 16.70 3.51
C ASN A 51 11.65 15.59 2.72
N TYR A 52 12.44 15.96 1.71
CA TYR A 52 13.11 14.99 0.85
C TYR A 52 14.14 14.11 1.58
N TYR A 53 14.65 14.56 2.73
CA TYR A 53 15.50 13.72 3.58
C TYR A 53 14.72 12.62 4.32
N ALA A 54 13.41 12.81 4.52
CA ALA A 54 12.55 11.83 5.17
C ALA A 54 12.06 10.72 4.22
N GLY A 55 12.26 10.89 2.91
CA GLY A 55 11.89 9.88 1.92
C GLY A 55 11.72 10.45 0.52
N GLN A 56 11.30 9.59 -0.40
CA GLN A 56 11.06 9.93 -1.79
C GLN A 56 9.68 9.44 -2.22
N LEU A 57 9.10 10.12 -3.22
CA LEU A 57 7.90 9.64 -3.89
C LEU A 57 8.22 8.34 -4.62
N GLY A 58 7.27 7.42 -4.67
CA GLY A 58 7.50 6.13 -5.30
C GLY A 58 6.41 5.12 -5.01
N THR A 59 6.59 3.91 -5.54
CA THR A 59 5.71 2.78 -5.26
C THR A 59 6.56 1.58 -4.86
N ALA A 60 6.21 0.94 -3.75
CA ALA A 60 6.75 -0.33 -3.32
C ALA A 60 5.69 -1.42 -3.45
N LYS A 61 6.12 -2.67 -3.57
CA LYS A 61 5.24 -3.85 -3.58
C LYS A 61 5.48 -4.65 -2.32
N LEU A 62 4.41 -4.92 -1.58
CA LEU A 62 4.41 -5.78 -0.40
C LEU A 62 3.48 -6.98 -0.63
N ILE A 63 3.56 -7.98 0.24
CA ILE A 63 2.62 -9.10 0.30
C ILE A 63 1.72 -8.93 1.52
N PHE A 64 0.40 -8.93 1.32
CA PHE A 64 -0.56 -8.94 2.43
C PHE A 64 -0.78 -10.36 2.93
N ASN A 65 -0.71 -10.55 4.25
CA ASN A 65 -1.03 -11.81 4.91
C ASN A 65 -2.42 -11.73 5.56
N PRO A 66 -3.43 -12.43 5.02
CA PRO A 66 -4.80 -12.35 5.53
C PRO A 66 -4.96 -12.94 6.93
N ASN A 67 -4.09 -13.88 7.34
CA ASN A 67 -4.17 -14.53 8.65
C ASN A 67 -3.67 -13.59 9.76
N THR A 68 -2.55 -12.91 9.52
CA THR A 68 -1.98 -11.95 10.48
C THR A 68 -2.52 -10.53 10.31
N ARG A 69 -3.14 -10.25 9.15
CA ARG A 69 -3.52 -8.91 8.67
C ARG A 69 -2.30 -7.96 8.54
N GLY A 70 -1.09 -8.52 8.47
CA GLY A 70 0.16 -7.81 8.28
C GLY A 70 0.58 -7.69 6.82
N TYR A 71 1.64 -6.91 6.58
CA TYR A 71 2.33 -6.81 5.30
C TYR A 71 3.76 -7.32 5.45
N GLU A 72 4.19 -8.13 4.49
CA GLU A 72 5.52 -8.74 4.41
C GLU A 72 6.25 -8.18 3.20
N GLU A 73 7.59 -8.13 3.27
CA GLU A 73 8.41 -7.73 2.12
C GLU A 73 8.21 -8.70 0.96
N LEU A 74 8.12 -8.15 -0.25
CA LEU A 74 8.19 -8.96 -1.45
C LEU A 74 9.64 -9.44 -1.61
N GLN A 75 9.91 -10.71 -1.31
CA GLN A 75 11.21 -11.30 -1.61
C GLN A 75 11.39 -11.38 -3.12
N ILE A 76 12.27 -10.54 -3.66
CA ILE A 76 12.72 -10.64 -5.05
C ILE A 76 13.91 -11.60 -5.03
N SER A 77 13.73 -12.80 -5.56
CA SER A 77 14.85 -13.71 -5.83
C SER A 77 15.80 -13.00 -6.79
N GLY A 78 17.02 -12.73 -6.34
CA GLY A 78 18.09 -12.17 -7.19
C GLY A 78 18.61 -13.17 -8.21
#